data_AF-Q0SM08-F1
#
_entry.id   AF-Q0SM08-F1
#
_cell.length_a   1.000
_cell.length_b   1.000
_cell.length_c   1.000
_cell.angle_alpha   90.00
_cell.angle_beta   90.00
_cell.angle_gamma   90.00
#
_symmetry.space_group_name_H-M   'P 1'
#
loop_
_entity.id
_entity.type
_entity.pdbx_description
1 polymer ?
#
loop_
_entity_poly.entity_id
_entity_poly.type
_entity_poly.pdbx_seq_one_letter_code
_entity_poly.pdbx_strand_id
1 'polypeptide(L)'
;MEEYLNPINIFSEIGRLKKVLLHRPGEELENLTPFIMKNFLFDDIPYLEVARQEHEVFASILKNNLVEIEYIEDLVSEVLVSSVALQNKFISQFILEAEIKTDFTINLLKDYFSSLTIDNMISKMISGVVTEELKNYTSSLDDLVNGANLFIIDPMPNVLFTRDPFASIGNGVTINKMFTKVRQRETIFAEYIFKYHPVYKENVPIWLNRWEEASLEGGDELVLNKGLLVIGISERTEAKSVEKLAISLFKNKTSFDTILAFQIPKNRSYMHLDTVFTQIDYSVFTSFTSDDMYFSIYVLTYNPSSSKIHIKKEKARIKDVLSFYLGRKIDIIKCAGGDLIHGAREQWNDGANVLAIAPGEIIAYSRNHVTNKLFEENGIKVHRIPSSELSRGRGGPRCMSMPLIREDI
;
A
#
# COMPACT_ATOMS: atom_id res chain seq x y z
N MET A 1 -6.73 25.10 -9.96
CA MET A 1 -6.66 24.04 -8.94
C MET A 1 -7.21 24.65 -7.68
N GLU A 2 -8.34 24.15 -7.16
CA GLU A 2 -8.76 24.52 -5.81
C GLU A 2 -7.62 24.13 -4.87
N GLU A 3 -7.13 25.10 -4.11
CA GLU A 3 -6.09 24.88 -3.11
C GLU A 3 -6.74 24.07 -1.98
N TYR A 4 -6.50 22.75 -1.95
CA TYR A 4 -7.02 21.92 -0.87
C TYR A 4 -6.42 22.41 0.46
N LEU A 5 -7.29 22.63 1.45
CA LEU A 5 -6.88 23.15 2.77
C LEU A 5 -5.80 22.28 3.44
N ASN A 6 -5.82 20.97 3.20
CA ASN A 6 -4.85 20.01 3.71
C ASN A 6 -4.24 19.20 2.54
N PRO A 7 -2.93 18.89 2.59
CA PRO A 7 -2.28 18.08 1.56
C PRO A 7 -2.68 16.60 1.60
N ILE A 8 -3.29 16.16 2.70
CA ILE A 8 -3.96 14.86 2.85
C ILE A 8 -5.42 15.11 3.23
N ASN A 9 -6.37 14.55 2.49
CA ASN A 9 -7.81 14.61 2.77
C ASN A 9 -8.50 13.33 2.28
N ILE A 10 -8.52 12.29 3.11
CA ILE A 10 -9.12 10.99 2.81
C ILE A 10 -10.15 10.64 3.88
N PHE A 11 -11.41 10.92 3.57
CA PHE A 11 -12.57 10.57 4.41
C PHE A 11 -13.51 9.54 3.76
N SER A 12 -13.08 8.89 2.67
CA SER A 12 -13.81 7.80 2.03
C SER A 12 -12.90 6.98 1.09
N GLU A 13 -13.33 5.77 0.73
CA GLU A 13 -12.69 4.96 -0.31
C GLU A 13 -13.17 5.36 -1.71
N ILE A 14 -14.34 5.99 -1.81
CA ILE A 14 -15.08 6.18 -3.08
C ILE A 14 -15.22 7.63 -3.53
N GLY A 15 -15.01 8.60 -2.64
CA GLY A 15 -15.09 10.03 -2.99
C GLY A 15 -14.20 10.32 -4.19
N ARG A 16 -14.61 11.26 -5.06
CA ARG A 16 -13.91 11.54 -6.31
C ARG A 16 -12.44 11.79 -6.04
N LEU A 17 -11.58 10.94 -6.61
CA LEU A 17 -10.14 10.99 -6.42
C LEU A 17 -9.59 12.24 -7.08
N LYS A 18 -8.76 12.99 -6.35
CA LYS A 18 -8.19 14.25 -6.80
C LYS A 18 -6.68 14.22 -6.89
N LYS A 19 -6.03 13.58 -5.91
CA LYS A 19 -4.58 13.38 -5.89
C LYS A 19 -4.24 11.97 -5.42
N VAL A 20 -3.30 11.31 -6.09
CA VAL A 20 -2.86 9.94 -5.80
C VAL A 20 -1.34 9.83 -5.92
N LEU A 21 -0.73 9.04 -5.04
CA LEU A 21 0.68 8.69 -5.10
C LEU A 21 0.86 7.32 -5.77
N LEU A 22 1.75 7.26 -6.77
CA LEU A 22 2.17 6.06 -7.48
C LEU A 22 3.69 5.88 -7.39
N HIS A 23 4.20 4.80 -7.97
CA HIS A 23 5.61 4.55 -8.23
C HIS A 23 5.78 4.08 -9.68
N ARG A 24 6.79 4.56 -10.40
CA ARG A 24 7.07 4.09 -11.76
C ARG A 24 7.90 2.79 -11.70
N PRO A 25 7.45 1.68 -12.31
CA PRO A 25 8.27 0.47 -12.41
C PRO A 25 9.66 0.75 -12.99
N GLY A 26 10.69 0.31 -12.27
CA GLY A 26 12.10 0.50 -12.54
C GLY A 26 12.92 -0.79 -12.57
N GLU A 27 14.24 -0.63 -12.54
CA GLU A 27 15.22 -1.73 -12.58
C GLU A 27 15.08 -2.71 -11.39
N GLU A 28 14.38 -2.34 -10.31
CA GLU A 28 14.05 -3.27 -9.23
C GLU A 28 13.26 -4.50 -9.72
N LEU A 29 12.49 -4.37 -10.80
CA LEU A 29 11.81 -5.50 -11.42
C LEU A 29 12.74 -6.31 -12.32
N GLU A 30 13.75 -5.70 -12.94
CA GLU A 30 14.79 -6.42 -13.71
C GLU A 30 15.73 -7.21 -12.78
N ASN A 31 15.92 -6.71 -11.56
CA ASN A 31 16.74 -7.35 -10.55
C ASN A 31 16.04 -8.52 -9.83
N LEU A 32 14.77 -8.78 -10.14
CA LEU A 32 14.09 -10.01 -9.72
C LEU A 32 14.62 -11.21 -10.51
N THR A 33 15.24 -12.15 -9.80
CA THR A 33 15.71 -13.43 -10.37
C THR A 33 14.91 -14.62 -9.81
N PRO A 34 14.91 -15.79 -10.48
CA PRO A 34 14.19 -16.96 -9.99
C PRO A 34 14.63 -17.42 -8.60
N PHE A 35 15.88 -17.11 -8.23
CA PHE A 35 16.49 -17.50 -6.97
C PHE A 35 16.01 -16.65 -5.78
N ILE A 36 15.65 -15.39 -6.04
CA ILE A 36 15.36 -14.42 -4.97
C ILE A 36 13.90 -13.95 -4.97
N MET A 37 13.15 -14.12 -6.07
CA MET A 37 11.79 -13.55 -6.21
C MET A 37 10.84 -13.91 -5.07
N LYS A 38 10.92 -15.14 -4.53
CA LYS A 38 10.09 -15.58 -3.40
C LYS A 38 10.39 -14.83 -2.11
N ASN A 39 11.65 -14.41 -1.90
CA ASN A 39 12.04 -13.60 -0.75
C ASN A 39 11.41 -12.20 -0.82
N PHE A 40 11.15 -11.71 -2.03
CA PHE A 40 10.50 -10.44 -2.30
C PHE A 40 8.98 -10.55 -2.51
N LEU A 41 8.37 -11.69 -2.18
CA LEU A 41 6.92 -11.91 -2.27
C LEU A 41 6.33 -11.86 -3.69
N PHE A 42 7.16 -11.90 -4.73
CA PHE A 42 6.74 -12.05 -6.12
C PHE A 42 6.52 -13.53 -6.48
N ASP A 43 5.52 -13.80 -7.32
CA ASP A 43 5.21 -15.16 -7.79
C ASP A 43 5.76 -15.48 -9.17
N ASP A 44 6.12 -14.46 -9.95
CA ASP A 44 6.78 -14.59 -11.24
C ASP A 44 7.61 -13.32 -11.53
N ILE A 45 8.53 -13.40 -12.48
CA ILE A 45 9.40 -12.28 -12.86
C ILE A 45 8.68 -11.44 -13.93
N PRO A 46 8.40 -10.15 -13.68
CA PRO A 46 7.79 -9.29 -14.68
C PRO A 46 8.76 -8.94 -15.81
N TYR A 47 8.24 -8.79 -17.01
CA TYR A 47 8.96 -8.11 -18.09
C TYR A 47 8.80 -6.59 -17.94
N LEU A 48 9.85 -5.92 -17.48
CA LEU A 48 9.81 -4.49 -17.11
C LEU A 48 9.26 -3.59 -18.22
N GLU A 49 9.63 -3.82 -19.48
CA GLU A 49 9.15 -3.01 -20.61
C GLU A 49 7.63 -3.04 -20.72
N VAL A 50 7.02 -4.22 -20.62
CA VAL A 50 5.56 -4.36 -20.68
C VAL A 50 4.92 -3.90 -19.38
N ALA A 51 5.53 -4.15 -18.21
CA ALA A 51 5.04 -3.62 -16.93
C ALA A 51 4.94 -2.08 -16.93
N ARG A 52 5.92 -1.39 -17.53
CA ARG A 52 5.88 0.07 -17.73
C ARG A 52 4.73 0.49 -18.64
N GLN A 53 4.53 -0.18 -19.78
CA GLN A 53 3.41 0.09 -20.68
C GLN A 53 2.05 -0.09 -19.98
N GLU A 54 1.89 -1.15 -19.19
CA GLU A 54 0.67 -1.39 -18.41
C GLU A 54 0.45 -0.30 -17.35
N HIS A 55 1.51 0.12 -16.65
CA HIS A 55 1.46 1.18 -15.65
C HIS A 55 1.18 2.55 -16.28
N GLU A 56 1.68 2.82 -17.49
CA GLU A 56 1.37 4.03 -18.25
C GLU A 56 -0.12 4.10 -18.63
N VAL A 57 -0.74 2.97 -19.00
CA VAL A 57 -2.20 2.91 -19.23
C VAL A 57 -2.95 3.24 -17.94
N PHE A 58 -2.53 2.69 -16.80
CA PHE A 58 -3.11 3.00 -15.49
C PHE A 58 -3.01 4.49 -15.15
N ALA A 59 -1.82 5.08 -15.25
CA ALA A 59 -1.59 6.49 -15.00
C ALA A 59 -2.37 7.40 -15.99
N SER A 60 -2.50 6.98 -17.25
CA SER A 60 -3.26 7.72 -18.26
C SER A 60 -4.76 7.75 -17.95
N ILE A 61 -5.34 6.66 -17.46
CA ILE A 61 -6.74 6.63 -17.02
C ILE A 61 -6.98 7.59 -15.86
N LEU A 62 -6.07 7.63 -14.88
CA LEU A 62 -6.14 8.56 -13.75
C LEU A 62 -6.09 10.03 -14.24
N LYS A 63 -5.11 10.37 -15.09
CA LYS A 63 -4.99 11.72 -15.69
C LYS A 63 -6.22 12.12 -16.50
N ASN A 64 -6.77 11.21 -17.30
CA ASN A 64 -7.96 11.45 -18.11
C ASN A 64 -9.22 11.69 -17.25
N ASN A 65 -9.23 11.21 -16.00
CA ASN A 65 -10.27 11.48 -15.02
C ASN A 65 -9.92 12.66 -14.08
N LEU A 66 -8.98 13.52 -14.49
CA LEU A 66 -8.56 14.74 -13.79
C LEU A 66 -7.97 14.48 -12.39
N VAL A 67 -7.33 13.32 -12.22
CA VAL A 67 -6.58 12.99 -11.00
C VAL A 67 -5.13 13.48 -11.16
N GLU A 68 -4.67 14.26 -10.20
CA GLU A 68 -3.25 14.65 -10.06
C GLU A 68 -2.44 13.45 -9.56
N ILE A 69 -1.30 13.19 -10.20
CA ILE A 69 -0.44 12.06 -9.88
C ILE A 69 0.88 12.58 -9.33
N GLU A 70 1.18 12.17 -8.10
CA GLU A 70 2.50 12.29 -7.48
C GLU A 70 3.23 10.96 -7.62
N TYR A 71 4.56 11.01 -7.61
CA TYR A 71 5.39 9.81 -7.56
C TYR A 71 6.29 9.81 -6.33
N ILE A 72 6.45 8.63 -5.72
CA ILE A 72 7.23 8.47 -4.49
C ILE A 72 8.68 8.93 -4.69
N GLU A 73 9.29 8.57 -5.82
CA GLU A 73 10.64 9.00 -6.18
C GLU A 73 10.76 10.52 -6.33
N ASP A 74 9.77 11.18 -6.93
CA ASP A 74 9.77 12.63 -7.15
C ASP A 74 9.68 13.37 -5.80
N LEU A 75 8.77 12.95 -4.90
CA LEU A 75 8.62 13.55 -3.57
C LEU A 75 9.84 13.35 -2.66
N VAL A 76 10.51 12.19 -2.76
CA VAL A 76 11.75 11.95 -2.02
C VAL A 76 12.89 12.79 -2.61
N SER A 77 12.97 12.92 -3.94
CA SER A 77 13.93 13.83 -4.58
C SER A 77 13.77 15.26 -4.09
N GLU A 78 12.55 15.79 -4.03
CA GLU A 78 12.27 17.14 -3.51
C GLU A 78 12.76 17.34 -2.06
N VAL A 79 12.58 16.34 -1.20
CA VAL A 79 13.12 16.35 0.18
C VAL A 79 14.65 16.42 0.16
N LEU A 80 15.30 15.57 -0.63
CA LEU A 80 16.75 15.41 -0.59
C LEU A 80 17.49 16.58 -1.26
N VAL A 81 16.89 17.25 -2.25
CA VAL A 81 17.43 18.47 -2.86
C VAL A 81 17.58 19.59 -1.83
N SER A 82 16.73 19.63 -0.80
CA SER A 82 16.68 20.73 0.17
C SER A 82 17.90 20.81 1.11
N SER A 83 18.66 19.72 1.31
CA SER A 83 19.77 19.70 2.27
C SER A 83 20.73 18.54 2.08
N VAL A 84 22.03 18.85 1.91
CA VAL A 84 23.12 17.86 1.92
C VAL A 84 23.17 17.08 3.24
N ALA A 85 22.82 17.71 4.37
CA ALA A 85 22.76 17.02 5.65
C ALA A 85 21.63 15.96 5.69
N LEU A 86 20.48 16.24 5.05
CA LEU A 86 19.41 15.27 4.90
C LEU A 86 19.79 14.13 3.95
N GLN A 87 20.50 14.41 2.86
CA GLN A 87 21.04 13.38 1.97
C GLN A 87 21.95 12.40 2.73
N ASN A 88 22.94 12.92 3.46
CA ASN A 88 23.86 12.08 4.23
C ASN A 88 23.15 11.25 5.30
N LYS A 89 22.12 11.83 5.93
CA LYS A 89 21.27 11.14 6.90
C LYS A 89 20.48 10.01 6.24
N PHE A 90 19.85 10.29 5.10
CA PHE A 90 19.07 9.33 4.32
C PHE A 90 19.93 8.15 3.88
N ILE A 91 21.09 8.42 3.27
CA ILE A 91 22.07 7.39 2.85
C ILE A 91 22.49 6.53 4.03
N SER A 92 22.86 7.15 5.16
CA SER A 92 23.32 6.41 6.34
C SER A 92 22.24 5.50 6.93
N GLN A 93 21.00 6.00 6.99
CA GLN A 93 19.86 5.22 7.47
C GLN A 93 19.52 4.07 6.51
N PHE A 94 19.50 4.33 5.21
CA PHE A 94 19.23 3.32 4.19
C PHE A 94 20.24 2.16 4.24
N ILE A 95 21.54 2.46 4.33
CA ILE A 95 22.60 1.44 4.43
C ILE A 95 22.46 0.62 5.72
N LEU A 96 22.11 1.27 6.84
CA LEU A 96 21.89 0.57 8.11
C LEU A 96 20.70 -0.39 8.02
N GLU A 97 19.60 0.03 7.39
CA GLU A 97 18.38 -0.77 7.21
C GLU A 97 18.54 -1.88 6.17
N ALA A 98 19.53 -1.80 5.29
CA ALA A 98 19.96 -2.90 4.44
C ALA A 98 20.81 -3.96 5.17
N GLU A 99 20.94 -3.87 6.50
CA GLU A 99 21.67 -4.80 7.38
C GLU A 99 23.16 -4.99 6.99
N ILE A 100 23.79 -3.97 6.38
CA ILE A 100 25.21 -3.98 6.03
C ILE A 100 26.07 -3.88 7.30
N LYS A 101 27.00 -4.83 7.48
CA LYS A 101 27.70 -5.04 8.77
C LYS A 101 29.12 -4.47 8.86
N THR A 102 29.81 -4.29 7.73
CA THR A 102 31.24 -3.95 7.74
C THR A 102 31.46 -2.48 7.42
N ASP A 103 32.24 -1.78 8.25
CA ASP A 103 32.59 -0.36 8.05
C ASP A 103 33.16 -0.07 6.65
N PHE A 104 33.95 -1.00 6.10
CA PHE A 104 34.49 -0.88 4.75
C PHE A 104 33.38 -0.79 3.69
N THR A 105 32.48 -1.76 3.65
CA THR A 105 31.33 -1.77 2.72
C THR A 105 30.38 -0.60 2.97
N ILE A 106 30.16 -0.20 4.24
CA ILE A 106 29.37 0.98 4.58
C ILE A 106 29.97 2.24 3.94
N ASN A 107 31.29 2.44 4.06
CA ASN A 107 31.95 3.59 3.47
C ASN A 107 31.94 3.55 1.94
N LEU A 108 32.17 2.38 1.32
CA LEU A 108 32.05 2.21 -0.13
C LEU A 108 30.65 2.58 -0.63
N LEU A 109 29.60 2.12 0.04
CA LEU A 109 28.22 2.44 -0.31
C LEU A 109 27.91 3.92 -0.12
N LYS A 110 28.40 4.55 0.95
CA LYS A 110 28.26 6.01 1.15
C LYS A 110 28.90 6.78 0.01
N ASP A 111 30.16 6.48 -0.32
CA ASP A 111 30.87 7.14 -1.42
C ASP A 111 30.18 6.91 -2.76
N TYR A 112 29.70 5.68 -3.00
CA TYR A 112 28.95 5.33 -4.21
C TYR A 112 27.67 6.16 -4.32
N PHE A 113 26.78 6.14 -3.32
CA PHE A 113 25.53 6.89 -3.35
C PHE A 113 25.74 8.40 -3.41
N SER A 114 26.71 8.94 -2.67
CA SER A 114 27.04 10.36 -2.70
C SER A 114 27.64 10.83 -4.03
N SER A 115 28.13 9.92 -4.87
CA SER A 115 28.65 10.25 -6.21
C SER A 115 27.56 10.36 -7.30
N LEU A 116 26.35 9.86 -7.01
CA LEU A 116 25.23 9.86 -7.95
C LEU A 116 24.43 11.18 -7.88
N THR A 117 23.69 11.50 -8.95
CA THR A 117 22.60 12.50 -8.86
C THR A 117 21.51 11.97 -7.92
N ILE A 118 20.70 12.85 -7.33
CA ILE A 118 19.66 12.46 -6.37
C ILE A 118 18.68 11.45 -6.98
N ASP A 119 18.22 11.69 -8.21
CA ASP A 119 17.29 10.78 -8.90
C ASP A 119 17.91 9.41 -9.15
N ASN A 120 19.18 9.37 -9.61
CA ASN A 120 19.89 8.10 -9.81
C ASN A 120 20.17 7.40 -8.47
N MET A 121 20.45 8.15 -7.40
CA MET A 121 20.63 7.59 -6.06
C MET A 121 19.34 6.91 -5.58
N ILE A 122 18.18 7.58 -5.68
CA ILE A 122 16.89 7.01 -5.27
C ILE A 122 16.55 5.79 -6.13
N SER A 123 16.65 5.92 -7.46
CA SER A 123 16.43 4.81 -8.38
C SER A 123 17.32 3.61 -8.04
N LYS A 124 18.59 3.85 -7.73
CA LYS A 124 19.54 2.80 -7.36
C LYS A 124 19.29 2.19 -5.98
N MET A 125 18.82 2.99 -5.03
CA MET A 125 18.39 2.47 -3.74
C MET A 125 17.16 1.56 -3.88
N ILE A 126 16.21 1.91 -4.76
CA ILE A 126 15.04 1.07 -5.05
C ILE A 126 15.46 -0.20 -5.82
N SER A 127 16.31 -0.07 -6.85
CA SER A 127 16.75 -1.20 -7.66
C SER A 127 17.77 -2.11 -6.99
N GLY A 128 18.38 -1.68 -5.89
CA GLY A 128 19.44 -2.44 -5.22
C GLY A 128 20.79 -2.26 -5.91
N VAL A 129 21.84 -2.76 -5.26
CA VAL A 129 23.24 -2.62 -5.72
C VAL A 129 23.81 -4.00 -5.97
N VAL A 130 24.19 -4.30 -7.21
CA VAL A 130 24.85 -5.57 -7.54
C VAL A 130 26.33 -5.50 -7.18
N THR A 131 26.94 -6.65 -6.86
CA THR A 131 28.34 -6.69 -6.43
C THR A 131 29.32 -6.09 -7.44
N GLU A 132 29.03 -6.22 -8.73
CA GLU A 132 29.89 -5.76 -9.82
C GLU A 132 29.96 -4.22 -9.95
N GLU A 133 28.99 -3.51 -9.39
CA GLU A 133 28.93 -2.03 -9.46
C GLU A 133 29.93 -1.37 -8.52
N LEU A 134 30.31 -2.03 -7.43
CA LEU A 134 31.29 -1.53 -6.47
C LEU A 134 32.68 -2.13 -6.79
N LYS A 135 33.46 -1.44 -7.65
CA LYS A 135 34.79 -1.90 -8.11
C LYS A 135 35.78 -2.33 -7.02
N ASN A 136 35.67 -1.77 -5.81
CA ASN A 136 36.55 -2.04 -4.68
C ASN A 136 35.93 -3.00 -3.65
N TYR A 137 34.77 -3.57 -3.94
CA TYR A 137 34.11 -4.51 -3.05
C TYR A 137 34.88 -5.83 -3.04
N THR A 138 35.19 -6.32 -1.84
CA THR A 138 35.81 -7.61 -1.60
C THR A 138 34.77 -8.51 -0.94
N SER A 139 34.44 -9.63 -1.59
CA SER A 139 33.51 -10.62 -1.06
C SER A 139 34.01 -11.15 0.28
N SER A 140 33.12 -11.21 1.27
CA SER A 140 33.41 -11.86 2.54
C SER A 140 33.50 -13.38 2.38
N LEU A 141 34.02 -14.09 3.38
CA LEU A 141 33.99 -15.55 3.37
C LEU A 141 32.55 -16.07 3.26
N ASP A 142 31.58 -15.38 3.87
CA ASP A 142 30.17 -15.74 3.79
C ASP A 142 29.64 -15.65 2.35
N ASP A 143 29.96 -14.54 1.65
CA ASP A 143 29.60 -14.35 0.24
C ASP A 143 30.26 -15.41 -0.66
N LEU A 144 31.50 -15.82 -0.35
CA LEU A 144 32.20 -16.84 -1.12
C LEU A 144 31.66 -18.26 -0.86
N VAL A 145 31.20 -18.55 0.36
CA VAL A 145 30.80 -19.90 0.80
C VAL A 145 29.31 -20.18 0.56
N ASN A 146 28.43 -19.21 0.83
CA ASN A 146 26.99 -19.39 0.66
C ASN A 146 26.50 -19.11 -0.77
N GLY A 147 27.44 -18.90 -1.70
CA GLY A 147 27.20 -18.40 -3.04
C GLY A 147 27.24 -16.87 -3.04
N ALA A 148 27.94 -16.29 -4.03
CA ALA A 148 28.05 -14.85 -4.15
C ALA A 148 26.64 -14.26 -4.19
N ASN A 149 26.24 -13.55 -3.13
CA ASN A 149 25.04 -12.74 -3.16
C ASN A 149 25.19 -11.80 -4.36
N LEU A 150 24.32 -11.96 -5.37
CA LEU A 150 24.35 -11.10 -6.57
C LEU A 150 24.25 -9.61 -6.19
N PHE A 151 23.63 -9.35 -5.03
CA PHE A 151 23.37 -8.03 -4.48
C PHE A 151 24.16 -7.80 -3.20
N ILE A 152 24.76 -6.62 -3.09
CA ILE A 152 25.22 -6.05 -1.82
C ILE A 152 24.02 -5.49 -1.06
N ILE A 153 23.12 -4.84 -1.78
CA ILE A 153 21.84 -4.36 -1.27
C ILE A 153 20.74 -4.91 -2.17
N ASP A 154 19.84 -5.69 -1.58
CA ASP A 154 18.70 -6.27 -2.27
C ASP A 154 17.74 -5.22 -2.88
N PRO A 155 17.10 -5.50 -4.03
CA PRO A 155 16.06 -4.64 -4.62
C PRO A 155 14.82 -4.53 -3.73
N MET A 156 13.99 -3.51 -3.97
CA MET A 156 12.68 -3.33 -3.31
C MET A 156 11.54 -3.33 -4.34
N PRO A 157 11.23 -4.48 -4.98
CA PRO A 157 10.27 -4.54 -6.08
C PRO A 157 8.82 -4.25 -5.68
N ASN A 158 8.47 -4.37 -4.38
CA ASN A 158 7.12 -4.06 -3.90
C ASN A 158 6.89 -2.56 -3.69
N VAL A 159 7.86 -1.68 -3.97
CA VAL A 159 7.63 -0.21 -4.03
C VAL A 159 6.56 0.12 -5.08
N LEU A 160 6.35 -0.75 -6.08
CA LEU A 160 5.22 -0.72 -7.00
C LEU A 160 3.85 -0.63 -6.29
N PHE A 161 3.72 -1.26 -5.12
CA PHE A 161 2.50 -1.30 -4.33
C PHE A 161 2.52 -0.22 -3.24
N THR A 162 2.34 1.04 -3.67
CA THR A 162 2.36 2.22 -2.79
C THR A 162 1.28 2.22 -1.71
N ARG A 163 0.30 1.30 -1.78
CA ARG A 163 -0.77 1.14 -0.79
C ARG A 163 -0.27 0.80 0.59
N ASP A 164 0.77 -0.02 0.71
CA ASP A 164 1.11 -0.64 1.98
C ASP A 164 2.09 0.15 2.87
N PRO A 165 3.16 0.76 2.33
CA PRO A 165 4.19 1.42 3.14
C PRO A 165 3.69 2.53 4.07
N PHE A 166 2.59 3.19 3.69
CA PHE A 166 1.86 4.12 4.55
C PHE A 166 0.41 4.20 4.05
N ALA A 167 -0.54 4.62 4.90
CA ALA A 167 -1.91 4.88 4.48
C ALA A 167 -2.43 6.26 4.92
N SER A 168 -3.15 6.93 4.04
CA SER A 168 -3.84 8.19 4.33
C SER A 168 -5.15 7.94 5.09
N ILE A 169 -5.32 8.55 6.26
CA ILE A 169 -6.52 8.45 7.10
C ILE A 169 -6.93 9.85 7.59
N GLY A 170 -8.09 10.33 7.13
CA GLY A 170 -8.55 11.69 7.38
C GLY A 170 -7.58 12.71 6.83
N ASN A 171 -7.01 13.53 7.71
CA ASN A 171 -6.00 14.53 7.35
C ASN A 171 -4.57 14.08 7.65
N GLY A 172 -4.37 12.87 8.16
CA GLY A 172 -3.07 12.34 8.57
C GLY A 172 -2.72 11.03 7.90
N VAL A 173 -1.63 10.42 8.35
CA VAL A 173 -1.13 9.16 7.80
C VAL A 173 -0.70 8.17 8.87
N THR A 174 -0.79 6.89 8.57
CA THR A 174 -0.04 5.82 9.25
C THR A 174 1.21 5.52 8.43
N ILE A 175 2.40 5.69 9.00
CA ILE A 175 3.64 5.20 8.36
C ILE A 175 3.87 3.80 8.91
N ASN A 176 3.76 2.80 8.05
CA ASN A 176 3.43 1.46 8.49
C ASN A 176 4.65 0.67 8.97
N LYS A 177 4.43 -0.19 9.98
CA LYS A 177 5.40 -1.23 10.35
C LYS A 177 5.09 -2.47 9.54
N MET A 178 5.79 -2.63 8.41
CA MET A 178 5.60 -3.79 7.53
C MET A 178 5.92 -5.10 8.27
N PHE A 179 5.18 -6.17 7.98
CA PHE A 179 5.34 -7.47 8.64
C PHE A 179 6.70 -8.10 8.33
N THR A 180 7.09 -8.09 7.05
CA THR A 180 8.37 -8.67 6.61
C THR A 180 9.49 -7.65 6.70
N LYS A 181 10.69 -8.09 7.13
CA LYS A 181 11.89 -7.24 7.17
C LYS A 181 12.21 -6.62 5.80
N VAL A 182 12.06 -7.39 4.74
CA VAL A 182 12.36 -6.96 3.36
C VAL A 182 11.53 -5.71 3.01
N ARG A 183 10.23 -5.73 3.28
CA ARG A 183 9.35 -4.57 3.01
C ARG A 183 9.50 -3.42 4.00
N GLN A 184 10.04 -3.65 5.20
CA GLN A 184 10.27 -2.55 6.17
C GLN A 184 11.21 -1.48 5.62
N ARG A 185 12.09 -1.82 4.67
CA ARG A 185 12.98 -0.87 3.99
C ARG A 185 12.22 0.16 3.14
N GLU A 186 11.03 -0.18 2.64
CA GLU A 186 10.22 0.70 1.77
C GLU A 186 9.69 1.91 2.54
N THR A 187 9.43 1.77 3.84
CA THR A 187 8.76 2.82 4.63
C THR A 187 9.68 3.98 5.00
N ILE A 188 10.99 3.89 4.69
CA ILE A 188 11.92 5.01 4.79
C ILE A 188 11.52 6.18 3.89
N PHE A 189 10.99 5.90 2.69
CA PHE A 189 10.58 6.94 1.75
C PHE A 189 9.45 7.79 2.34
N ALA A 190 8.41 7.13 2.87
CA ALA A 190 7.32 7.79 3.56
C ALA A 190 7.79 8.57 4.80
N GLU A 191 8.70 8.01 5.60
CA GLU A 191 9.29 8.71 6.74
C GLU A 191 9.93 10.04 6.33
N TYR A 192 10.70 10.06 5.23
CA TYR A 192 11.36 11.29 4.78
C TYR A 192 10.37 12.30 4.18
N ILE A 193 9.38 11.84 3.41
CA ILE A 193 8.32 12.70 2.87
C ILE A 193 7.58 13.40 4.02
N PHE A 194 7.01 12.66 4.96
CA PHE A 194 6.17 13.23 6.00
C PHE A 194 6.93 13.97 7.10
N LYS A 195 8.25 13.78 7.20
CA LYS A 195 9.07 14.48 8.21
C LYS A 195 9.77 15.73 7.67
N TYR A 196 10.03 15.80 6.37
CA TYR A 196 10.92 16.82 5.81
C TYR A 196 10.36 17.57 4.60
N HIS A 197 9.40 16.99 3.87
CA HIS A 197 8.86 17.63 2.67
C HIS A 197 8.11 18.93 3.04
N PRO A 198 8.37 20.07 2.37
CA PRO A 198 7.80 21.37 2.75
C PRO A 198 6.28 21.40 2.83
N VAL A 199 5.61 20.66 1.93
CA VAL A 199 4.15 20.56 1.89
C VAL A 199 3.58 19.72 3.02
N TYR A 200 4.24 18.61 3.39
CA TYR A 200 3.64 17.59 4.28
C TYR A 200 4.05 17.75 5.75
N LYS A 201 5.29 18.16 6.04
CA LYS A 201 5.91 18.06 7.38
C LYS A 201 5.15 18.77 8.52
N GLU A 202 4.55 19.93 8.26
CA GLU A 202 3.80 20.72 9.26
C GLU A 202 2.28 20.50 9.15
N ASN A 203 1.81 19.90 8.06
CA ASN A 203 0.40 19.88 7.68
C ASN A 203 -0.23 18.48 7.76
N VAL A 204 0.57 17.44 7.99
CA VAL A 204 0.11 16.04 8.04
C VAL A 204 0.48 15.40 9.38
N PRO A 205 -0.48 15.18 10.29
CA PRO A 205 -0.23 14.39 11.50
C PRO A 205 0.09 12.93 11.16
N ILE A 206 1.06 12.36 11.90
CA ILE A 206 1.42 10.95 11.82
C ILE A 206 0.70 10.21 12.96
N TRP A 207 -0.29 9.37 12.62
CA TRP A 207 -1.08 8.61 13.58
C TRP A 207 -0.30 7.47 14.22
N LEU A 208 0.48 6.77 13.40
CA LEU A 208 1.42 5.71 13.79
C LEU A 208 2.67 5.85 12.93
N ASN A 209 3.83 5.48 13.49
CA ASN A 209 5.11 5.58 12.80
C ASN A 209 5.71 4.19 12.50
N ARG A 210 6.67 4.13 11.58
CA ARG A 210 7.28 2.85 11.16
C ARG A 210 8.10 2.12 12.23
N TRP A 211 8.32 2.76 13.39
CA TRP A 211 9.05 2.20 14.53
C TRP A 211 8.13 1.56 15.57
N GLU A 212 6.83 1.45 15.28
CA GLU A 212 5.90 0.66 16.08
C GLU A 212 6.36 -0.80 16.21
N GLU A 213 6.01 -1.42 17.34
CA GLU A 213 6.38 -2.81 17.64
C GLU A 213 5.57 -3.85 16.85
N ALA A 214 4.30 -3.53 16.57
CA ALA A 214 3.34 -4.45 15.97
C ALA A 214 3.06 -4.03 14.52
N SER A 215 2.85 -5.00 13.64
CA SER A 215 2.72 -4.72 12.22
C SER A 215 1.34 -4.18 11.83
N LEU A 216 1.33 -3.30 10.84
CA LEU A 216 0.16 -2.71 10.18
C LEU A 216 0.58 -2.48 8.73
N GLU A 217 -0.26 -2.84 7.76
CA GLU A 217 -0.02 -2.60 6.34
C GLU A 217 -1.26 -1.98 5.69
N GLY A 218 -1.07 -1.03 4.77
CA GLY A 218 -2.15 -0.21 4.22
C GLY A 218 -3.19 -0.94 3.37
N GLY A 219 -2.90 -2.14 2.87
CA GLY A 219 -3.92 -3.03 2.29
C GLY A 219 -5.01 -3.44 3.30
N ASP A 220 -4.74 -3.37 4.60
CA ASP A 220 -5.72 -3.62 5.66
C ASP A 220 -6.47 -2.34 6.09
N GLU A 221 -6.10 -1.15 5.61
CA GLU A 221 -6.64 0.13 6.06
C GLU A 221 -7.66 0.68 5.04
N LEU A 222 -8.95 0.67 5.39
CA LEU A 222 -10.05 1.18 4.56
C LEU A 222 -10.81 2.30 5.26
N VAL A 223 -10.93 3.46 4.60
CA VAL A 223 -11.67 4.61 5.13
C VAL A 223 -13.07 4.66 4.52
N LEU A 224 -14.12 4.27 5.26
CA LEU A 224 -15.47 4.17 4.65
C LEU A 224 -16.23 5.51 4.62
N ASN A 225 -16.13 6.30 5.68
CA ASN A 225 -16.72 7.65 5.76
C ASN A 225 -16.01 8.48 6.85
N LYS A 226 -16.50 9.70 7.12
CA LYS A 226 -15.91 10.60 8.13
C LYS A 226 -15.81 10.04 9.55
N GLY A 227 -16.62 9.05 9.92
CA GLY A 227 -16.67 8.46 11.26
C GLY A 227 -16.21 7.00 11.35
N LEU A 228 -16.12 6.29 10.22
CA LEU A 228 -16.01 4.84 10.17
C LEU A 228 -14.79 4.37 9.37
N LEU A 229 -13.93 3.60 10.04
CA LEU A 229 -12.88 2.82 9.41
C LEU A 229 -13.21 1.33 9.42
N VAL A 230 -12.68 0.61 8.44
CA VAL A 230 -12.54 -0.84 8.49
C VAL A 230 -11.05 -1.16 8.47
N ILE A 231 -10.58 -1.92 9.47
CA ILE A 231 -9.18 -2.33 9.55
C ILE A 231 -9.08 -3.85 9.56
N GLY A 232 -8.28 -4.42 8.65
CA GLY A 232 -8.02 -5.85 8.61
C GLY A 232 -7.16 -6.33 9.77
N ILE A 233 -7.46 -7.51 10.32
CA ILE A 233 -6.54 -8.30 11.14
C ILE A 233 -6.20 -9.53 10.31
N SER A 234 -5.00 -9.54 9.75
CA SER A 234 -4.59 -10.44 8.66
C SER A 234 -3.31 -11.21 9.02
N GLU A 235 -2.65 -11.79 8.01
CA GLU A 235 -1.28 -12.26 8.15
C GLU A 235 -0.29 -11.10 8.39
N ARG A 236 -0.62 -9.91 7.87
CA ARG A 236 0.25 -8.74 7.81
C ARG A 236 -0.04 -7.67 8.84
N THR A 237 -1.28 -7.58 9.33
CA THR A 237 -1.70 -6.62 10.36
C THR A 237 -2.06 -7.31 11.66
N GLU A 238 -1.39 -6.92 12.74
CA GLU A 238 -1.63 -7.42 14.09
C GLU A 238 -2.76 -6.65 14.79
N ALA A 239 -3.60 -7.37 15.56
CA ALA A 239 -4.69 -6.77 16.33
C ALA A 239 -4.21 -5.66 17.29
N LYS A 240 -2.99 -5.78 17.84
CA LYS A 240 -2.36 -4.77 18.71
C LYS A 240 -2.18 -3.42 17.99
N SER A 241 -1.89 -3.43 16.69
CA SER A 241 -1.75 -2.22 15.88
C SER A 241 -3.10 -1.55 15.64
N VAL A 242 -4.15 -2.34 15.44
CA VAL A 242 -5.54 -1.84 15.31
C VAL A 242 -5.97 -1.09 16.57
N GLU A 243 -5.71 -1.66 17.75
CA GLU A 243 -5.98 -0.98 19.02
C GLU A 243 -5.15 0.31 19.17
N LYS A 244 -3.86 0.27 18.84
CA LYS A 244 -3.00 1.47 18.89
C LYS A 244 -3.48 2.58 17.95
N LEU A 245 -3.86 2.24 16.72
CA LEU A 245 -4.43 3.18 15.76
C LEU A 245 -5.70 3.82 16.31
N ALA A 246 -6.61 3.00 16.85
CA ALA A 246 -7.83 3.47 17.49
C ALA A 246 -7.51 4.50 18.61
N ILE A 247 -6.59 4.16 19.52
CA ILE A 247 -6.17 5.07 20.61
C ILE A 247 -5.63 6.38 20.04
N SER A 248 -4.79 6.32 19.00
CA SER A 248 -4.16 7.49 18.39
C SER A 248 -5.21 8.43 17.80
N LEU A 249 -6.12 7.90 16.97
CA LEU A 249 -7.19 8.69 16.33
C LEU A 249 -8.14 9.31 17.36
N PHE A 250 -8.52 8.54 18.40
CA PHE A 250 -9.43 9.02 19.43
C PHE A 250 -8.81 10.09 20.33
N LYS A 251 -7.54 9.92 20.73
CA LYS A 251 -6.82 10.93 21.55
C LYS A 251 -6.62 12.23 20.79
N ASN A 252 -6.39 12.16 19.48
CA ASN A 252 -6.25 13.34 18.62
C ASN A 252 -7.60 13.96 18.21
N LYS A 253 -8.72 13.47 18.75
CA LYS A 253 -10.08 13.99 18.49
C LYS A 253 -10.40 14.10 16.99
N THR A 254 -9.93 13.13 16.21
CA THR A 254 -10.35 12.99 14.82
C THR A 254 -11.85 12.71 14.74
N SER A 255 -12.45 12.81 13.55
CA SER A 255 -13.86 12.51 13.35
C SER A 255 -14.19 11.01 13.42
N PHE A 256 -13.18 10.13 13.35
CA PHE A 256 -13.36 8.69 13.44
C PHE A 256 -13.71 8.28 14.87
N ASP A 257 -14.89 7.69 15.05
CA ASP A 257 -15.40 7.23 16.36
C ASP A 257 -15.57 5.71 16.44
N THR A 258 -15.53 5.05 15.28
CA THR A 258 -15.81 3.62 15.14
C THR A 258 -14.81 2.98 14.19
N ILE A 259 -14.21 1.87 14.62
CA ILE A 259 -13.41 1.00 13.78
C ILE A 259 -14.06 -0.38 13.75
N LEU A 260 -14.34 -0.90 12.56
CA LEU A 260 -14.70 -2.30 12.36
C LEU A 260 -13.42 -3.09 12.06
N ALA A 261 -12.94 -3.86 13.03
CA ALA A 261 -11.80 -4.74 12.83
C ALA A 261 -12.26 -6.06 12.18
N PHE A 262 -11.85 -6.28 10.94
CA PHE A 262 -12.19 -7.47 10.15
C PHE A 262 -11.05 -8.48 10.25
N GLN A 263 -11.23 -9.50 11.08
CA GLN A 263 -10.30 -10.62 11.14
C GLN A 263 -10.54 -11.56 9.96
N ILE A 264 -9.50 -11.77 9.15
CA ILE A 264 -9.45 -12.72 8.04
C ILE A 264 -8.49 -13.88 8.38
N PRO A 265 -8.68 -15.08 7.81
CA PRO A 265 -7.75 -16.19 7.98
C PRO A 265 -6.34 -15.82 7.51
N LYS A 266 -5.31 -16.25 8.26
CA LYS A 266 -3.91 -16.01 7.89
C LYS A 266 -3.53 -16.96 6.75
N ASN A 267 -3.53 -16.44 5.53
CA ASN A 267 -3.19 -17.20 4.34
C ASN A 267 -2.57 -16.27 3.30
N ARG A 268 -1.45 -16.69 2.68
CA ARG A 268 -0.76 -15.94 1.64
C ARG A 268 -1.65 -15.63 0.42
N SER A 269 -2.70 -16.41 0.16
CA SER A 269 -3.65 -16.12 -0.91
C SER A 269 -4.48 -14.85 -0.68
N TYR A 270 -4.62 -14.39 0.57
CA TYR A 270 -5.37 -13.20 0.98
C TYR A 270 -4.55 -12.43 2.02
N MET A 271 -3.46 -11.80 1.59
CA MET A 271 -2.47 -11.17 2.48
C MET A 271 -3.05 -10.00 3.28
N HIS A 272 -4.03 -9.30 2.70
CA HIS A 272 -4.69 -8.11 3.25
C HIS A 272 -6.19 -8.12 2.99
N LEU A 273 -6.93 -7.32 3.76
CA LEU A 273 -8.37 -7.17 3.62
C LEU A 273 -8.80 -6.68 2.24
N ASP A 274 -8.09 -5.73 1.64
CA ASP A 274 -8.46 -5.15 0.35
C ASP A 274 -8.32 -6.13 -0.84
N THR A 275 -7.54 -7.19 -0.69
CA THR A 275 -7.48 -8.26 -1.68
C THR A 275 -8.82 -8.98 -1.82
N VAL A 276 -9.66 -8.96 -0.78
CA VAL A 276 -10.89 -9.76 -0.64
C VAL A 276 -12.13 -8.93 -0.32
N PHE A 277 -11.99 -7.63 -0.09
CA PHE A 277 -13.09 -6.73 0.28
C PHE A 277 -12.74 -5.27 0.00
N THR A 278 -13.48 -4.61 -0.90
CA THR A 278 -13.33 -3.16 -1.17
C THR A 278 -14.67 -2.48 -1.40
N GLN A 279 -14.77 -1.20 -1.07
CA GLN A 279 -15.93 -0.36 -1.37
C GLN A 279 -15.81 0.21 -2.78
N ILE A 280 -16.88 0.11 -3.59
CA ILE A 280 -16.88 0.59 -4.98
C ILE A 280 -17.95 1.63 -5.27
N ASP A 281 -18.96 1.76 -4.41
CA ASP A 281 -19.99 2.79 -4.46
C ASP A 281 -20.56 3.06 -3.05
N TYR A 282 -21.49 4.02 -2.92
CA TYR A 282 -22.14 4.37 -1.65
C TYR A 282 -22.75 3.17 -0.94
N SER A 283 -23.35 2.25 -1.70
CA SER A 283 -24.08 1.10 -1.19
C SER A 283 -23.54 -0.22 -1.71
N VAL A 284 -22.41 -0.23 -2.42
CA VAL A 284 -21.89 -1.42 -3.10
C VAL A 284 -20.44 -1.68 -2.70
N PHE A 285 -20.18 -2.91 -2.28
CA PHE A 285 -18.85 -3.45 -2.04
C PHE A 285 -18.60 -4.61 -3.00
N THR A 286 -17.33 -4.91 -3.28
CA THR A 286 -16.92 -6.19 -3.86
C THR A 286 -16.26 -7.05 -2.80
N SER A 287 -16.44 -8.37 -2.88
CA SER A 287 -15.85 -9.29 -1.91
C SER A 287 -15.56 -10.67 -2.50
N PHE A 288 -14.56 -11.33 -1.95
CA PHE A 288 -14.35 -12.77 -2.10
C PHE A 288 -14.55 -13.47 -0.74
N THR A 289 -15.30 -14.56 -0.76
CA THR A 289 -15.52 -15.46 0.39
C THR A 289 -15.56 -16.90 -0.12
N SER A 290 -15.08 -17.83 0.69
CA SER A 290 -15.08 -19.27 0.43
C SER A 290 -15.20 -20.02 1.76
N ASP A 291 -15.19 -21.36 1.74
CA ASP A 291 -15.22 -22.13 2.99
C ASP A 291 -14.01 -21.82 3.90
N ASP A 292 -12.85 -21.53 3.30
CA ASP A 292 -11.60 -21.18 3.99
C ASP A 292 -11.38 -19.67 4.14
N MET A 293 -12.25 -18.84 3.54
CA MET A 293 -12.19 -17.39 3.63
C MET A 293 -13.52 -16.85 4.17
N TYR A 294 -13.49 -16.42 5.43
CA TYR A 294 -14.60 -15.78 6.13
C TYR A 294 -14.13 -14.57 6.94
N PHE A 295 -15.06 -13.70 7.34
CA PHE A 295 -14.77 -12.54 8.19
C PHE A 295 -15.26 -12.79 9.62
N SER A 296 -14.43 -12.47 10.61
CA SER A 296 -14.87 -12.22 12.00
C SER A 296 -14.78 -10.73 12.29
N ILE A 297 -15.90 -10.11 12.65
CA ILE A 297 -15.95 -8.65 12.82
C ILE A 297 -15.97 -8.29 14.31
N TYR A 298 -15.06 -7.40 14.71
CA TYR A 298 -15.05 -6.75 16.00
C TYR A 298 -15.28 -5.25 15.81
N VAL A 299 -15.96 -4.62 16.76
CA VAL A 299 -16.25 -3.19 16.74
C VAL A 299 -15.49 -2.57 17.89
N LEU A 300 -14.63 -1.61 17.56
CA LEU A 300 -13.95 -0.77 18.52
C LEU A 300 -14.64 0.60 18.51
N THR A 301 -15.18 1.01 19.65
CA THR A 301 -15.70 2.36 19.86
C THR A 301 -14.97 3.03 21.01
N TYR A 302 -14.86 4.36 20.95
CA TYR A 302 -14.29 5.14 22.05
C TYR A 302 -15.38 5.60 23.00
N ASN A 303 -15.13 5.51 24.31
CA ASN A 303 -15.93 6.23 25.28
C ASN A 303 -15.15 7.46 25.79
N PRO A 304 -15.48 8.68 25.30
CA PRO A 304 -14.80 9.92 25.69
C PRO A 304 -14.79 10.18 27.20
N SER A 305 -15.84 9.74 27.92
CA SER A 305 -15.95 9.97 29.37
C SER A 305 -14.96 9.14 30.19
N SER A 306 -14.57 7.97 29.68
CA SER A 306 -13.69 7.03 30.39
C SER A 306 -12.28 6.95 29.81
N SER A 307 -12.06 7.56 28.64
CA SER A 307 -10.83 7.40 27.84
C SER A 307 -10.47 5.94 27.57
N LYS A 308 -11.47 5.06 27.48
CA LYS A 308 -11.31 3.62 27.21
C LYS A 308 -11.94 3.26 25.88
N ILE A 309 -11.31 2.29 25.21
CA ILE A 309 -11.89 1.62 24.05
C ILE A 309 -12.82 0.53 24.55
N HIS A 310 -14.01 0.45 23.96
CA HIS A 310 -14.93 -0.66 24.10
C HIS A 310 -14.81 -1.55 22.86
N ILE A 311 -14.64 -2.85 23.08
CA ILE A 311 -14.52 -3.86 22.02
C ILE A 311 -15.68 -4.83 22.17
N LYS A 312 -16.45 -5.03 21.10
CA LYS A 312 -17.48 -6.08 21.02
C LYS A 312 -17.32 -6.90 19.75
N LYS A 313 -17.69 -8.17 19.79
CA LYS A 313 -17.75 -9.03 18.61
C LYS A 313 -19.14 -8.95 17.97
N GLU A 314 -19.19 -8.69 16.67
CA GLU A 314 -20.43 -8.77 15.89
C GLU A 314 -20.70 -10.20 15.43
N LYS A 315 -21.99 -10.58 15.47
CA LYS A 315 -22.46 -11.91 15.06
C LYS A 315 -23.38 -11.88 13.84
N ALA A 316 -23.79 -10.68 13.41
CA ALA A 316 -24.61 -10.51 12.22
C ALA A 316 -23.78 -10.76 10.95
N ARG A 317 -24.46 -10.96 9.81
CA ARG A 317 -23.77 -11.15 8.53
C ARG A 317 -23.11 -9.83 8.13
N ILE A 318 -21.98 -9.90 7.41
CA ILE A 318 -21.20 -8.73 6.95
C ILE A 318 -22.09 -7.63 6.33
N LYS A 319 -23.03 -8.00 5.46
CA LYS A 319 -23.99 -7.09 4.82
C LYS A 319 -24.83 -6.33 5.85
N ASP A 320 -25.34 -7.03 6.87
CA ASP A 320 -26.18 -6.44 7.91
C ASP A 320 -25.36 -5.51 8.82
N VAL A 321 -24.12 -5.90 9.15
CA VAL A 321 -23.18 -5.07 9.92
C VAL A 321 -22.87 -3.78 9.17
N LEU A 322 -22.43 -3.88 7.90
CA LEU A 322 -22.14 -2.71 7.08
C LEU A 322 -23.37 -1.81 6.91
N SER A 323 -24.55 -2.40 6.69
CA SER A 323 -25.79 -1.62 6.59
C SER A 323 -26.14 -0.84 7.85
N PHE A 324 -25.92 -1.44 9.02
CA PHE A 324 -26.13 -0.77 10.30
C PHE A 324 -25.17 0.40 10.48
N TYR A 325 -23.86 0.18 10.29
CA TYR A 325 -22.83 1.20 10.54
C TYR A 325 -22.77 2.32 9.49
N LEU A 326 -23.20 2.04 8.24
CA LEU A 326 -23.29 3.05 7.17
C LEU A 326 -24.66 3.72 7.08
N GLY A 327 -25.64 3.28 7.87
CA GLY A 327 -26.99 3.83 7.91
C GLY A 327 -27.79 3.67 6.61
N ARG A 328 -27.44 2.68 5.78
CA ARG A 328 -28.06 2.45 4.46
C ARG A 328 -27.99 0.98 4.07
N LYS A 329 -28.88 0.53 3.19
CA LYS A 329 -28.83 -0.83 2.66
C LYS A 329 -27.55 -1.02 1.83
N ILE A 330 -26.82 -2.10 2.10
CA ILE A 330 -25.57 -2.45 1.42
C ILE A 330 -25.78 -3.70 0.56
N ASP A 331 -25.21 -3.70 -0.63
CA ASP A 331 -25.09 -4.85 -1.51
C ASP A 331 -23.61 -5.21 -1.69
N ILE A 332 -23.35 -6.50 -1.90
CA ILE A 332 -21.99 -7.04 -2.04
C ILE A 332 -21.96 -7.87 -3.33
N ILE A 333 -21.17 -7.43 -4.30
CA ILE A 333 -20.90 -8.16 -5.53
C ILE A 333 -19.77 -9.14 -5.22
N LYS A 334 -20.07 -10.44 -5.26
CA LYS A 334 -19.04 -11.46 -5.08
C LYS A 334 -18.14 -11.52 -6.31
N CYS A 335 -16.84 -11.72 -6.12
CA CYS A 335 -15.91 -12.00 -7.21
C CYS A 335 -16.44 -13.18 -8.06
N ALA A 336 -16.55 -12.95 -9.36
CA ALA A 336 -17.20 -13.81 -10.35
C ALA A 336 -18.58 -14.37 -9.93
N GLY A 337 -19.35 -13.60 -9.15
CA GLY A 337 -20.69 -13.99 -8.70
C GLY A 337 -20.69 -15.09 -7.63
N GLY A 338 -19.52 -15.44 -7.08
CA GLY A 338 -19.34 -16.57 -6.18
C GLY A 338 -19.21 -17.93 -6.90
N ASP A 339 -18.99 -17.94 -8.21
CA ASP A 339 -18.60 -19.15 -8.92
C ASP A 339 -17.27 -19.69 -8.37
N LEU A 340 -17.19 -21.01 -8.16
CA LEU A 340 -16.03 -21.62 -7.50
C LEU A 340 -14.75 -21.52 -8.34
N ILE A 341 -14.87 -21.67 -9.66
CA ILE A 341 -13.70 -21.72 -10.56
C ILE A 341 -13.28 -20.31 -10.95
N HIS A 342 -14.21 -19.53 -11.49
CA HIS A 342 -13.96 -18.16 -11.89
C HIS A 342 -13.66 -17.28 -10.69
N GLY A 343 -14.37 -17.46 -9.56
CA GLY A 343 -14.15 -16.68 -8.34
C GLY A 343 -12.75 -16.90 -7.79
N ALA A 344 -12.29 -18.15 -7.71
CA ALA A 344 -10.92 -18.45 -7.26
C ALA A 344 -9.87 -17.86 -8.21
N ARG A 345 -10.07 -17.99 -9.53
CA ARG A 345 -9.12 -17.47 -10.55
C ARG A 345 -9.07 -15.95 -10.59
N GLU A 346 -10.21 -15.27 -10.51
CA GLU A 346 -10.24 -13.81 -10.57
C GLU A 346 -9.81 -13.20 -9.24
N GLN A 347 -10.13 -13.82 -8.10
CA GLN A 347 -9.57 -13.44 -6.81
C GLN A 347 -8.04 -13.53 -6.79
N TRP A 348 -7.47 -14.60 -7.33
CA TRP A 348 -6.02 -14.77 -7.46
C TRP A 348 -5.36 -13.66 -8.29
N ASN A 349 -6.13 -13.03 -9.19
CA ASN A 349 -5.72 -11.89 -10.00
C ASN A 349 -6.37 -10.59 -9.49
N ASP A 350 -6.61 -10.49 -8.18
CA ASP A 350 -7.03 -9.24 -7.53
C ASP A 350 -8.42 -8.73 -7.98
N GLY A 351 -9.36 -9.63 -8.26
CA GLY A 351 -10.72 -9.32 -8.71
C GLY A 351 -11.56 -8.50 -7.74
N ALA A 352 -11.26 -8.57 -6.43
CA ALA A 352 -11.87 -7.71 -5.42
C ALA A 352 -11.00 -6.49 -5.05
N ASN A 353 -9.75 -6.40 -5.53
CA ASN A 353 -8.84 -5.29 -5.28
C ASN A 353 -8.92 -4.26 -6.42
N VAL A 354 -9.99 -3.49 -6.43
CA VAL A 354 -10.25 -2.45 -7.45
C VAL A 354 -10.10 -1.06 -6.85
N LEU A 355 -9.69 -0.08 -7.67
CA LEU A 355 -9.56 1.31 -7.23
C LEU A 355 -10.81 2.10 -7.61
N ALA A 356 -11.60 2.53 -6.62
CA ALA A 356 -12.66 3.51 -6.86
C ALA A 356 -12.05 4.92 -7.07
N ILE A 357 -12.35 5.54 -8.21
CA ILE A 357 -11.93 6.91 -8.54
C ILE A 357 -13.08 7.92 -8.42
N ALA A 358 -14.33 7.44 -8.36
CA ALA A 358 -15.53 8.16 -7.93
C ALA A 358 -16.59 7.12 -7.50
N PRO A 359 -17.70 7.50 -6.85
CA PRO A 359 -18.75 6.55 -6.48
C PRO A 359 -19.33 5.87 -7.73
N GLY A 360 -19.25 4.54 -7.79
CA GLY A 360 -19.70 3.77 -8.95
C GLY A 360 -18.76 3.84 -10.16
N GLU A 361 -17.52 4.32 -10.01
CA GLU A 361 -16.53 4.41 -11.09
C GLU A 361 -15.18 3.87 -10.61
N ILE A 362 -14.74 2.74 -11.18
CA ILE A 362 -13.58 1.98 -10.72
C ILE A 362 -12.55 1.74 -11.82
N ILE A 363 -11.32 1.44 -11.40
CA ILE A 363 -10.26 0.87 -12.24
C ILE A 363 -10.04 -0.59 -11.83
N ALA A 364 -10.07 -1.50 -12.80
CA ALA A 364 -9.93 -2.94 -12.60
C ALA A 364 -9.03 -3.57 -13.68
N TYR A 365 -8.48 -4.74 -13.39
CA TYR A 365 -7.76 -5.53 -14.37
C TYR A 365 -8.68 -6.14 -15.41
N SER A 366 -8.31 -6.04 -16.69
CA SER A 366 -9.10 -6.53 -17.83
C SER A 366 -9.34 -8.05 -17.80
N ARG A 367 -8.40 -8.82 -17.23
CA ARG A 367 -8.45 -10.28 -17.11
C ARG A 367 -9.59 -10.80 -16.22
N ASN A 368 -10.07 -10.01 -15.28
CA ASN A 368 -11.17 -10.35 -14.36
C ASN A 368 -12.54 -10.11 -15.01
N HIS A 369 -12.72 -10.67 -16.20
CA HIS A 369 -13.81 -10.38 -17.12
C HIS A 369 -15.20 -10.77 -16.59
N VAL A 370 -15.32 -11.82 -15.77
CA VAL A 370 -16.60 -12.20 -15.17
C VAL A 370 -17.00 -11.20 -14.08
N THR A 371 -16.07 -10.86 -13.19
CA THR A 371 -16.28 -9.85 -12.15
C THR A 371 -16.55 -8.47 -12.76
N ASN A 372 -15.77 -8.06 -13.76
CA ASN A 372 -15.97 -6.79 -14.48
C ASN A 372 -17.36 -6.70 -15.12
N LYS A 373 -17.84 -7.79 -15.73
CA LYS A 373 -19.19 -7.84 -16.30
C LYS A 373 -20.26 -7.66 -15.22
N LEU A 374 -20.11 -8.30 -14.06
CA LEU A 374 -21.04 -8.14 -12.94
C LEU A 374 -21.05 -6.71 -12.40
N PHE A 375 -19.89 -6.05 -12.34
CA PHE A 375 -19.82 -4.63 -11.98
C PHE A 375 -20.65 -3.77 -12.96
N GLU A 376 -20.47 -3.96 -14.26
CA GLU A 376 -21.21 -3.22 -15.29
C GLU A 376 -22.72 -3.50 -15.23
N GLU A 377 -23.12 -4.76 -15.01
CA GLU A 377 -24.53 -5.15 -14.83
C GLU A 377 -25.16 -4.52 -13.57
N ASN A 378 -24.35 -4.16 -12.57
CA ASN A 378 -24.78 -3.43 -11.37
C ASN A 378 -24.58 -1.90 -11.50
N GLY A 379 -24.37 -1.39 -12.71
CA GLY A 379 -24.29 0.05 -12.98
C GLY A 379 -22.96 0.71 -12.62
N ILE A 380 -21.92 -0.07 -12.33
CA ILE A 380 -20.58 0.43 -12.03
C ILE A 380 -19.82 0.65 -13.33
N LYS A 381 -19.27 1.85 -13.52
CA LYS A 381 -18.38 2.17 -14.65
C LYS A 381 -17.00 1.57 -14.41
N VAL A 382 -16.54 0.70 -15.31
CA VAL A 382 -15.27 -0.02 -15.19
C VAL A 382 -14.25 0.45 -16.23
N HIS A 383 -13.21 1.12 -15.75
CA HIS A 383 -12.00 1.39 -16.53
C HIS A 383 -11.07 0.17 -16.44
N ARG A 384 -10.74 -0.42 -17.59
CA ARG A 384 -9.96 -1.67 -17.65
C ARG A 384 -8.51 -1.38 -18.00
N ILE A 385 -7.57 -1.97 -17.26
CA ILE A 385 -6.14 -1.94 -17.60
C ILE A 385 -5.61 -3.34 -17.91
N PRO A 386 -4.65 -3.49 -18.84
CA PRO A 386 -3.88 -4.72 -18.99
C PRO A 386 -3.09 -5.03 -17.69
N SER A 387 -2.77 -6.29 -17.49
CA SER A 387 -2.20 -6.79 -16.22
C SER A 387 -1.44 -8.10 -16.39
N SER A 388 -0.89 -8.35 -17.57
CA SER A 388 -0.04 -9.51 -17.85
C SER A 388 1.24 -9.51 -17.03
N GLU A 389 1.78 -8.32 -16.70
CA GLU A 389 3.01 -8.17 -15.94
C GLU A 389 2.75 -7.61 -14.54
N LEU A 390 1.91 -6.57 -14.40
CA LEU A 390 1.65 -5.94 -13.10
C LEU A 390 1.02 -6.90 -12.06
N SER A 391 0.18 -7.84 -12.50
CA SER A 391 -0.45 -8.81 -11.59
C SER A 391 0.51 -9.87 -11.04
N ARG A 392 1.72 -10.01 -11.60
CA ARG A 392 2.72 -11.00 -11.13
C ARG A 392 3.22 -10.71 -9.71
N GLY A 393 3.10 -9.46 -9.26
CA GLY A 393 3.38 -9.04 -7.89
C GLY A 393 2.22 -9.24 -6.90
N ARG A 394 1.08 -9.86 -7.30
CA ARG A 394 -0.08 -10.12 -6.42
C ARG A 394 -0.74 -8.86 -5.82
N GLY A 395 -0.95 -7.84 -6.66
CA GLY A 395 -1.73 -6.67 -6.28
C GLY A 395 -2.54 -6.13 -7.44
N GLY A 396 -3.70 -5.55 -7.12
CA GLY A 396 -4.57 -4.87 -8.09
C GLY A 396 -4.31 -3.36 -8.20
N PRO A 397 -5.17 -2.64 -8.95
CA PRO A 397 -5.11 -1.18 -9.03
C PRO A 397 -5.17 -0.45 -7.68
N ARG A 398 -5.83 -1.02 -6.65
CA ARG A 398 -5.85 -0.41 -5.30
C ARG A 398 -4.50 -0.57 -4.62
N CYS A 399 -3.83 -1.72 -4.75
CA CYS A 399 -2.48 -1.96 -4.22
C CYS A 399 -1.44 -1.01 -4.83
N MET A 400 -1.54 -0.71 -6.12
CA MET A 400 -0.61 0.17 -6.84
C MET A 400 -0.85 1.67 -6.60
N SER A 401 -1.77 2.05 -5.71
CA SER A 401 -2.16 3.44 -5.51
C SER A 401 -2.31 3.81 -4.04
N MET A 402 -1.92 5.04 -3.71
CA MET A 402 -2.18 5.64 -2.40
C MET A 402 -2.89 6.99 -2.55
N PRO A 403 -4.22 7.05 -2.36
CA PRO A 403 -4.98 8.28 -2.36
C PRO A 403 -4.40 9.30 -1.36
N LEU A 404 -4.16 10.53 -1.83
CA LEU A 404 -3.74 11.64 -0.98
C LEU A 404 -4.93 12.59 -0.75
N ILE A 405 -5.75 12.84 -1.79
CA ILE A 405 -6.90 13.73 -1.71
C ILE A 405 -8.10 13.11 -2.44
N ARG A 406 -9.24 13.03 -1.75
CA ARG A 406 -10.57 12.74 -2.30
C ARG A 406 -11.55 13.85 -1.92
N GLU A 407 -12.56 14.07 -2.78
CA GLU A 407 -13.72 14.90 -2.40
C GLU A 407 -14.46 14.26 -1.21
N ASP A 408 -14.90 15.12 -0.30
CA ASP A 408 -15.74 14.72 0.83
C ASP A 408 -17.12 14.27 0.36
N ILE A 409 -17.67 13.25 1.03
CA ILE A 409 -19.03 12.71 0.81
C ILE A 409 -19.84 12.67 2.10
#